data_AF-A0A2V3TZR9-F1
#
_entry.id   AF-A0A2V3TZR9-F1
#
_cell.length_a   1.000
_cell.length_b   1.000
_cell.length_c   1.000
_cell.angle_alpha   90.00
_cell.angle_beta   90.00
_cell.angle_gamma   90.00
#
_symmetry.space_group_name_H-M   'P 1'
#
loop_
_entity.id
_entity.type
_entity.pdbx_description
1 polymer ?
#
loop_
_entity_poly.entity_id
_entity_poly.type
_entity_poly.pdbx_seq_one_letter_code
_entity_poly.pdbx_strand_id
1 'polypeptide(L)'
;MWPNYPKGSTIEIIPVQEWQRPIVTGDVIAFLPEQYRAVWIKRVAAVGGDKVQMKKGVLYVNDKPIDRKRLPNRDYIAAGKPKKGVACFSEQAQAGPFEVCEIAGETGYWDTTYVNTVPPDSYFVLGDNRDNSTDSRDDRVGFVDRKSVLGVVAKSTKA
;
A
#
# COMPACT_ATOMS: atom_id res chain seq x y z
N MET A 1 -0.46 6.40 3.81
CA MET A 1 0.80 6.40 3.04
C MET A 1 2.01 6.95 3.81
N TRP A 2 1.88 7.31 5.10
CA TRP A 2 3.05 7.46 5.99
C TRP A 2 3.82 6.12 6.07
N PRO A 3 5.16 6.08 6.15
CA PRO A 3 6.07 7.22 6.29
C PRO A 3 6.49 7.87 4.96
N ASN A 4 6.21 7.25 3.81
CA ASN A 4 6.70 7.72 2.51
C ASN A 4 6.02 9.01 2.04
N TYR A 5 4.73 9.16 2.35
CA TYR A 5 3.91 10.32 2.00
C TYR A 5 3.20 10.82 3.27
N PRO A 6 3.90 11.55 4.17
CA PRO A 6 3.30 12.14 5.36
C PRO A 6 2.21 13.16 5.01
N LYS A 7 1.29 13.41 5.95
CA LYS A 7 0.24 14.43 5.79
C LYS A 7 0.88 15.78 5.44
N GLY A 8 0.38 16.43 4.38
CA GLY A 8 0.92 17.70 3.87
C GLY A 8 1.92 17.54 2.71
N SER A 9 2.30 16.32 2.33
CA SER A 9 3.17 16.09 1.17
C SER A 9 2.49 16.53 -0.13
N THR A 10 3.28 17.10 -1.04
CA THR A 10 2.88 17.31 -2.44
C THR A 10 3.36 16.12 -3.25
N ILE A 11 2.48 15.61 -4.11
CA ILE A 11 2.76 14.46 -4.99
C ILE A 11 2.55 14.84 -6.44
N GLU A 12 3.42 14.33 -7.30
CA GLU A 12 3.28 14.39 -8.75
C GLU A 12 2.67 13.08 -9.24
N ILE A 13 1.53 13.16 -9.91
CA ILE A 13 0.86 12.01 -10.53
C ILE A 13 1.04 12.12 -12.04
N ILE A 14 1.69 11.12 -12.64
CA ILE A 14 1.74 10.97 -14.08
C ILE A 14 0.45 10.26 -14.52
N PRO A 15 -0.35 10.84 -15.42
CA PRO A 15 -1.57 10.21 -15.92
C PRO A 15 -1.30 8.80 -16.47
N VAL A 16 -2.22 7.87 -16.26
CA VAL A 16 -1.99 6.46 -16.64
C VAL A 16 -1.77 6.28 -18.15
N GLN A 17 -2.31 7.17 -18.98
CA GLN A 17 -2.13 7.21 -20.43
C GLN A 17 -0.72 7.63 -20.85
N GLU A 18 -0.02 8.39 -20.01
CA GLU A 18 1.35 8.86 -20.23
C GLU A 18 2.38 7.94 -19.56
N TRP A 19 1.93 6.97 -18.77
CA TRP A 19 2.80 6.02 -18.09
C TRP A 19 3.36 4.98 -19.07
N GLN A 20 4.68 4.96 -19.21
CA GLN A 20 5.35 4.28 -20.34
C GLN A 20 5.69 2.80 -20.09
N ARG A 21 5.45 2.27 -18.89
CA ARG A 21 5.75 0.87 -18.55
C ARG A 21 4.57 0.20 -17.85
N PRO A 22 4.52 -1.14 -17.76
CA PRO A 22 3.56 -1.81 -16.90
C PRO A 22 3.66 -1.29 -15.45
N ILE A 23 2.50 -1.16 -14.79
CA ILE A 23 2.42 -0.95 -13.34
C ILE A 23 2.78 -2.27 -12.67
N VAL A 24 3.73 -2.23 -11.75
CA VAL A 24 4.26 -3.40 -11.05
C VAL A 24 4.14 -3.22 -9.54
N THR A 25 4.38 -4.31 -8.79
CA THR A 25 4.43 -4.25 -7.32
C THR A 25 5.41 -3.16 -6.86
N GLY A 26 5.01 -2.38 -5.86
CA GLY A 26 5.77 -1.27 -5.33
C GLY A 26 5.40 0.09 -5.94
N ASP A 27 4.78 0.14 -7.12
CA ASP A 27 4.25 1.39 -7.67
C ASP A 27 3.13 1.94 -6.78
N VAL A 28 3.02 3.28 -6.69
CA VAL A 28 1.92 3.94 -5.98
C VAL A 28 0.97 4.51 -7.00
N ILE A 29 -0.27 4.05 -6.97
CA ILE A 29 -1.30 4.43 -7.94
C ILE A 29 -2.34 5.35 -7.31
N ALA A 30 -2.81 6.31 -8.09
CA ALA A 30 -3.95 7.15 -7.79
C ALA A 30 -5.19 6.59 -8.48
N PHE A 31 -6.30 6.42 -7.75
CA PHE A 31 -7.55 5.88 -8.28
C PHE A 31 -8.76 6.45 -7.53
N LEU A 32 -9.95 6.28 -8.11
CA LEU A 32 -11.23 6.58 -7.47
C LEU A 32 -11.86 5.25 -7.05
N PRO A 33 -11.97 4.93 -5.75
CA PRO A 33 -12.71 3.77 -5.34
C PRO A 33 -14.20 3.99 -5.63
N GLU A 34 -14.89 2.97 -6.12
CA GLU A 34 -16.24 3.07 -6.71
C GLU A 34 -17.27 3.77 -5.80
N GLN A 35 -17.14 3.59 -4.48
CA GLN A 35 -18.06 4.15 -3.48
C GLN A 35 -17.70 5.57 -3.00
N TYR A 36 -16.57 6.13 -3.44
CA TYR A 36 -16.04 7.39 -2.90
C TYR A 36 -15.80 8.46 -3.98
N ARG A 37 -16.08 9.71 -3.63
CA ARG A 37 -15.85 10.89 -4.47
C ARG A 37 -14.49 11.57 -4.22
N ALA A 38 -13.48 10.80 -3.83
CA ALA A 38 -12.16 11.33 -3.54
C ALA A 38 -11.07 10.45 -4.16
N VAL A 39 -10.01 11.07 -4.66
CA VAL A 39 -8.83 10.36 -5.17
C VAL A 39 -8.06 9.76 -4.00
N TRP A 40 -7.78 8.47 -4.09
CA TRP A 40 -6.99 7.74 -3.10
C TRP A 40 -5.67 7.37 -3.74
N ILE A 41 -4.61 7.35 -2.93
CA ILE A 41 -3.32 6.77 -3.31
C ILE A 41 -3.00 5.57 -2.44
N LYS A 42 -2.61 4.47 -3.07
CA LYS A 42 -2.16 3.24 -2.40
C LYS A 42 -1.04 2.59 -3.21
N ARG A 43 -0.26 1.74 -2.56
CA ARG A 43 0.82 1.01 -3.21
C ARG A 43 0.32 -0.33 -3.72
N VAL A 44 0.69 -0.67 -4.95
CA VAL A 44 0.41 -1.98 -5.55
C VAL A 44 1.23 -3.03 -4.81
N ALA A 45 0.54 -3.95 -4.14
CA ALA A 45 1.15 -5.06 -3.41
C ALA A 45 1.17 -6.35 -4.25
N ALA A 46 0.16 -6.54 -5.11
CA ALA A 46 0.05 -7.67 -6.04
C ALA A 46 -0.73 -7.27 -7.30
N VAL A 47 -0.50 -7.98 -8.40
CA VAL A 47 -1.12 -7.74 -9.72
C VAL A 47 -2.01 -8.90 -10.13
N GLY A 48 -2.81 -8.72 -11.19
CA GLY A 48 -3.76 -9.73 -11.65
C GLY A 48 -3.16 -11.13 -11.82
N GLY A 49 -3.85 -12.13 -11.26
CA GLY A 49 -3.44 -13.53 -11.20
C GLY A 49 -2.68 -13.93 -9.93
N ASP A 50 -2.12 -12.97 -9.19
CA ASP A 50 -1.39 -13.28 -7.95
C ASP A 50 -2.32 -13.76 -6.84
N LYS A 51 -1.83 -14.67 -5.99
CA LYS A 51 -2.41 -14.96 -4.68
C LYS A 51 -1.78 -14.06 -3.63
N VAL A 52 -2.58 -13.36 -2.84
CA VAL A 52 -2.12 -12.44 -1.80
C VAL A 52 -2.73 -12.77 -0.45
N GLN A 53 -1.92 -12.70 0.60
CA GLN A 53 -2.35 -12.94 1.97
C GLN A 53 -1.46 -12.18 2.96
N MET A 54 -2.04 -11.59 4.01
CA MET A 54 -1.28 -11.19 5.19
C MET A 54 -1.22 -12.36 6.18
N LYS A 55 -0.05 -12.67 6.72
CA LYS A 55 0.12 -13.62 7.84
C LYS A 55 0.97 -12.98 8.92
N LYS A 56 0.38 -12.72 10.09
CA LYS A 56 1.04 -12.06 11.23
C LYS A 56 1.83 -10.80 10.83
N GLY A 57 1.20 -9.91 10.06
CA GLY A 57 1.78 -8.64 9.61
C GLY A 57 2.71 -8.74 8.40
N VAL A 58 3.05 -9.95 7.95
CA VAL A 58 3.90 -10.16 6.76
C VAL A 58 3.04 -10.38 5.52
N LEU A 59 3.34 -9.65 4.45
CA LEU A 59 2.73 -9.82 3.14
C LEU A 59 3.29 -11.07 2.44
N TYR A 60 2.41 -11.96 1.99
CA TYR A 60 2.73 -13.10 1.13
C TYR A 60 2.12 -12.87 -0.25
N VAL A 61 2.92 -13.11 -1.29
CA VAL A 61 2.50 -13.10 -2.69
C VAL A 61 2.90 -14.43 -3.32
N ASN A 62 1.95 -15.15 -3.91
CA ASN A 62 2.11 -16.49 -4.46
C ASN A 62 2.79 -17.46 -3.46
N ASP A 63 2.26 -17.48 -2.24
CA ASP A 63 2.70 -18.29 -1.10
C ASP A 63 4.13 -17.98 -0.59
N LYS A 64 4.80 -16.97 -1.15
CA LYS A 64 6.14 -16.53 -0.72
C LYS A 64 6.03 -15.24 0.09
N PRO A 65 6.69 -15.15 1.26
CA PRO A 65 6.76 -13.89 1.98
C PRO A 65 7.56 -12.88 1.16
N ILE A 66 7.12 -11.63 1.15
CA ILE A 66 7.93 -10.53 0.65
C ILE A 66 9.14 -10.37 1.57
N ASP A 67 10.33 -10.23 0.97
CA ASP A 67 11.54 -9.94 1.71
C ASP A 67 11.39 -8.57 2.40
N ARG A 68 11.65 -8.55 3.71
CA ARG A 68 11.55 -7.35 4.52
C ARG A 68 12.68 -7.25 5.53
N LYS A 69 13.23 -6.04 5.68
CA LYS A 69 14.26 -5.72 6.66
C LYS A 69 13.69 -4.82 7.75
N ARG A 70 13.95 -5.15 9.02
CA ARG A 70 13.57 -4.27 10.16
C ARG A 70 14.33 -2.94 10.07
N LEU A 71 13.60 -1.84 10.26
CA LEU A 71 14.14 -0.48 10.34
C LEU A 71 14.04 0.04 11.78
N PRO A 72 14.75 1.14 12.11
CA PRO A 72 14.54 1.86 13.36
C PRO A 72 13.06 2.23 13.53
N ASN A 73 12.59 2.14 14.78
CA ASN A 73 11.23 2.54 15.10
C ASN A 73 11.02 4.04 14.84
N ARG A 74 9.78 4.42 14.52
CA ARG A 74 9.39 5.82 14.30
C ARG A 74 8.29 6.24 15.28
N ASP A 75 8.20 7.53 15.55
CA ASP A 75 7.06 8.11 16.26
C ASP A 75 5.99 8.53 15.24
N TYR A 76 4.72 8.33 15.58
CA TYR A 76 3.58 8.61 14.72
C TYR A 76 2.43 9.23 15.50
N ILE A 77 1.60 10.05 14.85
CA ILE A 77 0.36 10.56 15.42
C ILE A 77 -0.81 9.79 14.78
N ALA A 78 -1.38 8.85 15.52
CA ALA A 78 -2.54 8.06 15.10
C ALA A 78 -3.82 8.67 15.69
N ALA A 79 -4.72 9.17 14.85
CA ALA A 79 -5.99 9.80 15.27
C ALA A 79 -5.78 10.88 16.36
N GLY A 80 -4.76 11.73 16.20
CA GLY A 80 -4.43 12.81 17.16
C GLY A 80 -3.68 12.35 18.41
N LYS A 81 -3.45 11.04 18.59
CA LYS A 81 -2.74 10.49 19.75
C LYS A 81 -1.31 10.11 19.38
N PRO A 82 -0.30 10.50 20.17
CA PRO A 82 1.07 10.07 19.93
C PRO A 82 1.23 8.57 20.16
N LYS A 83 1.91 7.92 19.21
CA LYS A 83 2.33 6.53 19.24
C LYS A 83 3.84 6.53 19.08
N LYS A 84 4.54 6.14 20.15
CA LYS A 84 6.00 6.02 20.15
C LYS A 84 6.41 4.61 19.78
N GLY A 85 7.58 4.49 19.16
CA GLY A 85 8.18 3.18 18.93
C GLY A 85 7.45 2.31 17.89
N VAL A 86 6.78 2.92 16.90
CA VAL A 86 6.10 2.20 15.82
C VAL A 86 7.12 1.38 15.03
N ALA A 87 6.81 0.10 14.85
CA ALA A 87 7.64 -0.82 14.09
C ALA A 87 7.61 -0.45 12.60
N CYS A 88 8.78 -0.39 11.97
CA CYS A 88 8.89 -0.11 10.53
C CYS A 88 9.82 -1.11 9.85
N PHE A 89 9.56 -1.36 8.57
CA PHE A 89 10.28 -2.33 7.75
C PHE A 89 10.49 -1.76 6.35
N SER A 90 11.58 -2.16 5.69
CA SER A 90 11.76 -1.98 4.26
C SER A 90 11.31 -3.25 3.55
N GLU A 91 10.27 -3.18 2.74
CA GLU A 91 9.76 -4.30 1.93
C GLU A 91 10.29 -4.20 0.49
N GLN A 92 10.69 -5.34 -0.09
CA GLN A 92 11.17 -5.41 -1.47
C GLN A 92 10.02 -5.54 -2.46
N ALA A 93 10.14 -4.88 -3.61
CA ALA A 93 9.22 -5.01 -4.72
C ALA A 93 9.87 -4.67 -6.06
N GLN A 94 9.18 -4.98 -7.17
CA GLN A 94 9.67 -4.74 -8.53
C GLN A 94 10.00 -3.27 -8.82
N ALA A 95 9.21 -2.31 -8.30
CA ALA A 95 9.49 -0.88 -8.45
C ALA A 95 10.60 -0.36 -7.50
N GLY A 96 11.21 -1.23 -6.72
CA GLY A 96 12.20 -0.91 -5.69
C GLY A 96 11.66 -1.04 -4.27
N PRO A 97 12.56 -1.02 -3.27
CA PRO A 97 12.16 -1.14 -1.87
C PRO A 97 11.42 0.11 -1.37
N PHE A 98 10.51 -0.09 -0.44
CA PHE A 98 9.77 1.00 0.21
C PHE A 98 9.59 0.73 1.70
N GLU A 99 9.31 1.78 2.48
CA GLU A 99 9.06 1.62 3.91
C GLU A 99 7.59 1.33 4.20
N VAL A 100 7.35 0.47 5.17
CA VAL A 100 6.03 0.25 5.76
C VAL A 100 6.15 0.32 7.27
N CYS A 101 5.06 0.67 7.95
CA CYS A 101 5.03 0.70 9.40
C CYS A 101 3.73 0.12 9.95
N GLU A 102 3.85 -0.57 11.09
CA GLU A 102 2.82 -1.32 11.80
C GLU A 102 2.63 -0.67 13.19
N ILE A 103 1.51 0.04 13.39
CA ILE A 103 1.22 0.80 14.63
C ILE A 103 0.66 -0.09 15.75
N ALA A 104 0.13 -1.26 15.42
CA ALA A 104 -0.51 -2.20 16.33
C ALA A 104 0.39 -3.42 16.64
N GLY A 105 1.64 -3.43 16.13
CA GLY A 105 2.52 -4.59 16.26
C GLY A 105 1.93 -5.80 15.55
N GLU A 106 2.03 -6.98 16.15
CA GLU A 106 1.55 -8.26 15.56
C GLU A 106 0.05 -8.54 15.80
N THR A 107 -0.70 -7.52 16.26
CA THR A 107 -2.12 -7.66 16.67
C THR A 107 -3.05 -6.76 15.86
N GLY A 108 -2.56 -6.22 14.74
CA GLY A 108 -3.36 -5.46 13.80
C GLY A 108 -4.55 -6.28 13.29
N TYR A 109 -5.72 -5.64 13.17
CA TYR A 109 -6.93 -6.29 12.67
C TYR A 109 -6.73 -6.98 11.32
N TRP A 110 -5.84 -6.43 10.50
CA TRP A 110 -5.52 -6.90 9.15
C TRP A 110 -4.18 -7.61 9.03
N ASP A 111 -3.59 -8.05 10.15
CA ASP A 111 -2.30 -8.76 10.15
C ASP A 111 -2.42 -10.19 9.65
N THR A 112 -3.61 -10.79 9.75
CA THR A 112 -3.90 -12.11 9.17
C THR A 112 -5.18 -12.04 8.37
N THR A 113 -5.09 -12.30 7.06
CA THR A 113 -6.24 -12.29 6.16
C THR A 113 -6.46 -13.66 5.54
N TYR A 114 -7.62 -13.84 4.90
CA TYR A 114 -7.82 -14.93 3.96
C TYR A 114 -6.90 -14.75 2.73
N VAL A 115 -6.68 -15.85 2.01
CA VAL A 115 -6.02 -15.81 0.70
C VAL A 115 -6.98 -15.18 -0.30
N ASN A 116 -6.50 -14.17 -1.01
CA ASN A 116 -7.22 -13.53 -2.11
C ASN A 116 -6.48 -13.80 -3.41
N THR A 117 -7.20 -14.11 -4.48
CA THR A 117 -6.63 -14.17 -5.83
C THR A 117 -7.01 -12.87 -6.54
N VAL A 118 -6.01 -12.10 -6.99
CA VAL A 118 -6.25 -10.84 -7.68
C VAL A 118 -6.88 -11.13 -9.05
N PRO A 119 -8.05 -10.56 -9.38
CA PRO A 119 -8.66 -10.75 -10.69
C PRO A 119 -7.75 -10.26 -11.83
N PRO A 120 -7.92 -10.78 -13.06
CA PRO A 120 -7.29 -10.19 -14.24
C PRO A 120 -7.55 -8.68 -14.32
N ASP A 121 -6.59 -7.94 -14.89
CA ASP A 121 -6.67 -6.48 -15.05
C ASP A 121 -6.99 -5.70 -13.76
N SER A 122 -6.62 -6.24 -12.60
CA SER A 122 -6.83 -5.60 -11.31
C SER A 122 -5.55 -5.59 -10.47
N TYR A 123 -5.56 -4.75 -9.42
CA TYR A 123 -4.50 -4.64 -8.45
C TYR A 123 -5.02 -4.90 -7.04
N PHE A 124 -4.20 -5.54 -6.22
CA PHE A 124 -4.37 -5.51 -4.76
C PHE A 124 -3.44 -4.45 -4.19
N VAL A 125 -4.01 -3.47 -3.52
CA VAL A 125 -3.27 -2.31 -3.02
C VAL A 125 -3.26 -2.25 -1.49
N LEU A 126 -2.15 -1.79 -0.94
CA LEU A 126 -1.94 -1.63 0.49
C LEU A 126 -1.44 -0.21 0.78
N GLY A 127 -1.81 0.33 1.94
CA GLY A 127 -1.22 1.58 2.40
C GLY A 127 0.00 1.34 3.27
N ASP A 128 1.08 2.10 3.05
CA ASP A 128 2.35 1.96 3.78
C ASP A 128 2.23 2.09 5.31
N ASN A 129 1.19 2.78 5.78
CA ASN A 129 0.82 2.81 7.19
C ASN A 129 -0.15 1.65 7.45
N ARG A 130 0.39 0.44 7.62
CA ARG A 130 -0.35 -0.82 7.42
C ARG A 130 -1.57 -0.94 8.32
N ASP A 131 -1.47 -0.50 9.56
CA ASP A 131 -2.57 -0.58 10.52
C ASP A 131 -3.52 0.61 10.50
N ASN A 132 -3.18 1.68 9.77
CA ASN A 132 -3.99 2.88 9.66
C ASN A 132 -4.32 3.18 8.19
N SER A 133 -4.72 2.16 7.45
CA SER A 133 -5.05 2.27 6.03
C SER A 133 -6.30 1.46 5.71
N THR A 134 -7.33 2.14 5.20
CA THR A 134 -8.41 1.50 4.42
C THR A 134 -7.85 1.23 3.03
N ASP A 135 -7.69 -0.04 2.65
CA ASP A 135 -7.10 -0.51 1.40
C ASP A 135 -7.70 -1.86 1.00
N SER A 136 -7.11 -2.62 0.07
CA SER A 136 -7.72 -3.83 -0.50
C SER A 136 -8.02 -4.95 0.48
N ARG A 137 -7.56 -4.86 1.74
CA ARG A 137 -7.96 -5.78 2.81
C ARG A 137 -9.39 -5.54 3.29
N ASP A 138 -9.97 -4.39 2.93
CA ASP A 138 -11.30 -3.94 3.28
C ASP A 138 -12.20 -3.89 2.04
N ASP A 139 -13.40 -4.44 2.14
CA ASP A 139 -14.37 -4.55 1.04
C ASP A 139 -14.80 -3.19 0.47
N ARG A 140 -14.63 -2.09 1.23
CA ARG A 140 -14.90 -0.73 0.74
C ARG A 140 -13.93 -0.30 -0.37
N VAL A 141 -12.78 -0.97 -0.48
CA VAL A 141 -11.79 -0.77 -1.54
C VAL A 141 -11.74 -2.00 -2.44
N GLY A 142 -11.59 -3.19 -1.85
CA GLY A 142 -11.42 -4.44 -2.59
C GLY A 142 -10.29 -4.36 -3.60
N PHE A 143 -10.45 -5.04 -4.75
CA PHE A 143 -9.50 -4.95 -5.85
C PHE A 143 -9.71 -3.65 -6.64
N VAL A 144 -8.60 -3.05 -7.09
CA VAL A 144 -8.64 -1.85 -7.92
C VAL A 144 -8.56 -2.26 -9.39
N ASP A 145 -9.63 -2.05 -10.14
CA ASP A 145 -9.64 -2.28 -11.60
C ASP A 145 -8.65 -1.33 -12.27
N ARG A 146 -7.83 -1.86 -13.19
CA ARG A 146 -6.84 -1.10 -13.95
C ARG A 146 -7.44 0.12 -14.66
N LYS A 147 -8.71 0.06 -15.07
CA LYS A 147 -9.44 1.16 -15.72
C LYS A 147 -9.81 2.30 -14.77
N SER A 148 -9.89 2.05 -13.47
CA SER A 148 -10.14 3.09 -12.45
C SER A 148 -8.88 3.87 -12.05
N VAL A 149 -7.70 3.41 -12.50
CA VAL A 149 -6.43 4.05 -12.20
C VAL A 149 -6.33 5.35 -12.99
N LEU A 150 -6.16 6.45 -12.27
CA LEU A 150 -5.96 7.79 -12.84
C LEU A 150 -4.51 8.01 -13.25
N GLY A 151 -3.57 7.48 -12.47
CA GLY A 151 -2.14 7.68 -12.73
C GLY A 151 -1.24 7.04 -11.69
N VAL A 152 0.07 7.21 -11.89
CA VAL A 152 1.13 6.68 -11.02
C VAL A 152 1.86 7.85 -10.35
N VAL A 153 2.12 7.75 -9.05
CA VAL A 153 2.87 8.74 -8.30
C VAL A 153 4.36 8.61 -8.64
N ALA A 154 4.92 9.62 -9.30
CA ALA A 154 6.30 9.60 -9.80
C ALA A 154 7.30 10.30 -8.87
N LYS A 155 6.84 11.34 -8.16
CA LYS A 155 7.65 12.08 -7.18
C LYS A 155 6.80 12.51 -5.99
N SER A 156 7.46 12.67 -4.87
CA SER A 156 6.93 13.38 -3.71
C SER A 156 7.96 14.34 -3.18
N THR A 157 7.53 15.55 -2.84
CA THR A 157 8.32 16.45 -2.00
C THR A 157 7.76 16.39 -0.59
N LYS A 158 8.63 16.15 0.39
CA LYS A 158 8.26 16.32 1.79
C LYS A 158 8.03 17.81 2.05
N ALA A 159 6.93 18.13 2.71
CA ALA A 159 6.72 19.46 3.26
C ALA A 159 7.72 19.75 4.38
#